data_AF-A0A094A4G9-F1
#
_entry.id   AF-A0A094A4G9-F1
#
_cell.length_a   1.000
_cell.length_b   1.000
_cell.length_c   1.000
_cell.angle_alpha   90.00
_cell.angle_beta   90.00
_cell.angle_gamma   90.00
#
_symmetry.space_group_name_H-M   'P 1'
#
loop_
_entity.id
_entity.type
_entity.pdbx_description
1 polymer ?
#
loop_
_entity_poly.entity_id
_entity_poly.type
_entity_poly.pdbx_seq_one_letter_code
_entity_poly.pdbx_strand_id
1 'polypeptide(L)'
;MAKHLGTVLEVLREDEIHTLIEYLMDPRSKLSESSCQLVSGLTTAAVYRERGIPTPTYLSYPLFTHLRTVSGSQSGGSEEDPSFVVQAQLRAATSLEEATEVAANGVRAKLSSLLAVPQDNIDPAKSISSNGVDSLVAMEFRTYLTKDLGADVPLLDIMGTSSIMVLSQKIASVIRRTQMKSVQEDRI
;
A
#
# COMPACT_ATOMS: atom_id res chain seq x y z
N MET A 1 -11.77 15.16 8.00
CA MET A 1 -10.76 14.14 7.70
C MET A 1 -10.74 13.07 8.82
N ALA A 2 -11.86 12.37 9.06
CA ALA A 2 -11.98 11.41 10.19
C ALA A 2 -13.09 10.35 10.00
N LYS A 3 -13.61 10.14 8.78
CA LYS A 3 -14.71 9.18 8.56
C LYS A 3 -14.24 7.75 8.27
N HIS A 4 -12.98 7.56 7.87
CA HIS A 4 -12.43 6.24 7.50
C HIS A 4 -11.75 5.50 8.65
N LEU A 5 -11.43 6.19 9.76
CA LEU A 5 -10.83 5.53 10.93
C LEU A 5 -11.87 4.65 11.65
N GLY A 6 -13.13 5.10 11.67
CA GLY A 6 -14.24 4.41 12.35
C GLY A 6 -14.75 3.16 11.63
N THR A 7 -14.39 2.93 10.37
CA THR A 7 -14.76 1.70 9.63
C THR A 7 -13.71 0.60 9.73
N VAL A 8 -12.48 0.91 10.17
CA VAL A 8 -11.41 -0.10 10.33
C VAL A 8 -11.24 -0.55 11.77
N LEU A 9 -11.46 0.36 12.72
CA LEU A 9 -11.74 -0.05 14.09
C LEU A 9 -13.08 -0.75 14.04
N GLU A 10 -13.04 -2.08 14.06
CA GLU A 10 -14.20 -2.93 14.27
C GLU A 10 -15.05 -2.30 15.38
N VAL A 11 -16.36 -2.15 15.13
CA VAL A 11 -17.28 -1.79 16.21
C VAL A 11 -17.10 -2.90 17.24
N LEU A 12 -16.44 -2.55 18.36
CA LEU A 12 -16.17 -3.47 19.46
C LEU A 12 -17.47 -4.20 19.78
N ARG A 13 -17.44 -5.52 19.66
CA ARG A 13 -18.64 -6.32 19.89
C ARG A 13 -18.94 -6.35 21.39
N GLU A 14 -20.21 -6.52 21.73
CA GLU A 14 -20.65 -6.50 23.13
C GLU A 14 -19.96 -7.57 23.98
N ASP A 15 -19.74 -8.76 23.43
CA ASP A 15 -19.03 -9.87 24.07
C ASP A 15 -17.55 -9.54 24.35
N GLU A 16 -16.90 -8.80 23.45
CA GLU A 16 -15.53 -8.33 23.64
C GLU A 16 -15.48 -7.30 24.78
N ILE A 17 -16.42 -6.36 24.81
CA ILE A 17 -16.52 -5.38 25.90
C ILE A 17 -16.73 -6.07 27.23
N HIS A 18 -17.64 -7.05 27.31
CA HIS A 18 -17.88 -7.82 28.53
C HIS A 18 -16.63 -8.58 28.97
N THR A 19 -15.90 -9.20 28.05
CA THR A 19 -14.65 -9.90 28.35
C THR A 19 -13.58 -8.95 28.88
N LEU A 20 -13.45 -7.75 28.29
CA LEU A 20 -12.52 -6.73 28.76
C LEU A 20 -12.84 -6.26 30.18
N ILE A 21 -14.12 -6.04 30.48
CA ILE A 21 -14.59 -5.66 31.81
C ILE A 21 -14.32 -6.80 32.80
N GLU A 22 -14.65 -8.04 32.45
CA GLU A 22 -14.39 -9.21 33.30
C GLU A 22 -12.89 -9.36 33.62
N TYR A 23 -12.02 -9.20 32.62
CA TYR A 23 -10.58 -9.22 32.80
C TYR A 23 -10.07 -8.12 33.75
N LEU A 24 -10.61 -6.90 33.63
CA LEU A 24 -10.23 -5.77 34.50
C LEU A 24 -10.76 -5.94 35.93
N MET A 25 -11.86 -6.67 36.11
CA MET A 25 -12.45 -6.95 37.42
C MET A 25 -11.90 -8.21 38.09
N ASP A 26 -11.10 -9.04 37.40
CA ASP A 26 -10.55 -10.27 37.99
C ASP A 26 -9.58 -9.92 39.14
N PRO A 27 -9.91 -10.29 40.40
CA PRO A 27 -9.05 -10.01 41.55
C PRO A 27 -7.70 -10.74 41.51
N ARG A 28 -7.50 -11.68 40.58
CA ARG A 28 -6.20 -12.34 40.32
C ARG A 28 -5.25 -11.44 39.53
N SER A 29 -5.78 -10.46 38.81
CA SER A 29 -5.01 -9.46 38.07
C SER A 29 -4.59 -8.33 39.00
N LYS A 30 -3.32 -8.32 39.43
CA LYS A 30 -2.77 -7.20 40.21
C LYS A 30 -2.40 -6.05 39.28
N LEU A 31 -3.39 -5.27 38.88
CA LEU A 31 -3.19 -4.08 38.05
C LEU A 31 -2.50 -2.98 38.89
N SER A 32 -1.29 -2.60 38.49
CA SER A 32 -0.56 -1.39 38.92
C SER A 32 -0.91 -0.20 38.02
N GLU A 33 -0.57 1.03 38.45
CA GLU A 33 -0.70 2.27 37.67
C GLU A 33 -0.04 2.19 36.27
N SER A 34 0.99 1.37 36.13
CA SER A 34 1.69 1.13 34.85
C SER A 34 1.12 -0.01 34.01
N SER A 35 0.19 -0.81 34.54
CA SER A 35 -0.40 -1.98 33.86
C SER A 35 -1.92 -1.90 33.70
N CYS A 36 -2.55 -0.80 34.10
CA CYS A 36 -3.98 -0.59 33.97
C CYS A 36 -4.41 -0.05 32.59
N GLN A 37 -3.46 0.13 31.66
CA GLN A 37 -3.75 0.59 30.30
C GLN A 37 -4.07 -0.59 29.39
N LEU A 38 -5.31 -0.59 28.91
CA LEU A 38 -5.83 -1.57 27.97
C LEU A 38 -6.01 -0.90 26.61
N VAL A 39 -5.44 -1.49 25.57
CA VAL A 39 -5.63 -1.07 24.17
C VAL A 39 -6.40 -2.18 23.46
N SER A 40 -7.53 -1.82 22.85
CA SER A 40 -8.39 -2.72 22.10
C SER A 40 -8.71 -2.16 20.71
N GLY A 41 -9.27 -2.99 19.83
CA GLY A 41 -9.61 -2.62 18.45
C GLY A 41 -8.42 -2.66 17.48
N LEU A 42 -7.27 -3.18 17.90
CA LEU A 42 -6.15 -3.42 16.99
C LEU A 42 -6.47 -4.60 16.09
N THR A 43 -6.38 -4.40 14.78
CA THR A 43 -6.63 -5.45 13.79
C THR A 43 -5.34 -5.85 13.05
N THR A 44 -5.39 -6.96 12.33
CA THR A 44 -4.23 -7.50 11.62
C THR A 44 -4.06 -6.89 10.25
N ALA A 45 -2.84 -6.94 9.71
CA ALA A 45 -2.55 -6.50 8.35
C ALA A 45 -3.42 -7.20 7.29
N ALA A 46 -3.84 -8.45 7.56
CA ALA A 46 -4.74 -9.20 6.68
C ALA A 46 -6.12 -8.55 6.54
N VAL A 47 -6.70 -8.08 7.65
CA VAL A 47 -8.02 -7.44 7.67
C VAL A 47 -8.00 -6.09 6.93
N TYR A 48 -6.92 -5.31 7.06
CA TYR A 48 -6.74 -4.09 6.27
C TYR A 48 -6.74 -4.38 4.76
N ARG A 49 -6.02 -5.45 4.35
CA ARG A 49 -5.93 -5.87 2.94
C ARG A 49 -7.26 -6.35 2.38
N GLU A 50 -7.99 -7.18 3.14
CA GLU A 50 -9.32 -7.68 2.75
C GLU A 50 -10.30 -6.53 2.50
N ARG A 51 -10.21 -5.47 3.30
CA ARG A 51 -11.07 -4.28 3.17
C ARG A 51 -10.59 -3.29 2.12
N GLY A 52 -9.47 -3.56 1.43
CA GLY A 52 -8.89 -2.66 0.42
C GLY A 52 -8.34 -1.36 1.00
N ILE A 53 -8.00 -1.34 2.30
CA ILE A 53 -7.54 -0.15 3.00
C ILE A 53 -6.02 -0.25 3.19
N PRO A 54 -5.24 0.81 2.88
CA PRO A 54 -3.80 0.78 3.08
C PRO A 54 -3.45 0.53 4.54
N THR A 55 -2.53 -0.40 4.78
CA THR A 55 -2.06 -0.76 6.12
C THR A 55 -1.42 0.44 6.81
N PRO A 56 -1.83 0.77 8.05
CA PRO A 56 -1.24 1.88 8.79
C PRO A 56 0.25 1.67 9.10
N THR A 57 1.02 2.77 9.12
CA THR A 57 2.47 2.76 9.37
C THR A 57 2.85 2.18 10.73
N TYR A 58 1.96 2.21 11.74
CA TYR A 58 2.28 1.64 13.05
C TYR A 58 2.50 0.12 12.99
N LEU A 59 1.88 -0.59 12.04
CA LEU A 59 2.11 -2.03 11.84
C LEU A 59 3.54 -2.35 11.41
N SER A 60 4.29 -1.37 10.90
CA SER A 60 5.70 -1.50 10.57
C SER A 60 6.60 -1.58 11.81
N TYR A 61 6.14 -1.10 12.96
CA TYR A 61 6.96 -1.02 14.16
C TYR A 61 7.18 -2.40 14.80
N PRO A 62 8.36 -2.68 15.37
CA PRO A 62 8.68 -3.98 15.99
C PRO A 62 7.65 -4.45 17.04
N LEU A 63 7.03 -3.49 17.76
CA LEU A 63 6.02 -3.74 18.78
C LEU A 63 4.76 -4.47 18.25
N PHE A 64 4.42 -4.28 16.98
CA PHE A 64 3.20 -4.83 16.38
C PHE A 64 3.48 -6.05 15.49
N THR A 65 4.64 -6.70 15.67
CA THR A 65 5.05 -7.85 14.86
C THR A 65 3.98 -8.96 14.81
N HIS A 66 3.29 -9.21 15.93
CA HIS A 66 2.23 -10.23 16.02
C HIS A 66 0.96 -9.87 15.23
N LEU A 67 0.68 -8.58 15.00
CA LEU A 67 -0.45 -8.14 14.18
C LEU A 67 -0.15 -8.18 12.67
N ARG A 68 1.12 -8.42 12.30
CA ARG A 68 1.51 -8.65 10.91
C ARG A 68 1.32 -10.10 10.48
N THR A 69 1.30 -11.04 11.43
CA THR A 69 1.33 -12.46 11.12
C THR A 69 -0.06 -12.97 10.74
N VAL A 70 -0.16 -13.45 9.52
CA VAL A 70 -1.35 -14.09 8.95
C VAL A 70 -1.47 -15.48 9.58
N SER A 71 -2.32 -15.65 10.58
CA SER A 71 -2.76 -16.99 11.00
C SER A 71 -3.72 -17.54 9.96
N GLY A 72 -3.15 -18.03 8.85
CA GLY A 72 -3.81 -18.84 7.84
C GLY A 72 -2.86 -19.96 7.46
N SER A 73 -3.26 -21.20 7.77
CA SER A 73 -2.54 -22.42 7.46
C SER A 73 -2.06 -22.47 6.00
N GLN A 74 -0.77 -22.79 5.84
CA GLN A 74 -0.13 -23.45 4.70
C GLN A 74 -0.69 -23.23 3.29
N SER A 75 0.00 -22.39 2.50
CA SER A 75 0.51 -22.80 1.18
C SER A 75 1.68 -21.90 0.82
N GLY A 76 2.84 -22.53 0.54
CA GLY A 76 4.05 -21.83 0.12
C GLY A 76 3.80 -21.05 -1.16
N GLY A 77 4.02 -19.76 -1.07
CA GLY A 77 3.99 -18.81 -2.16
C GLY A 77 4.24 -17.46 -1.52
N SER A 78 5.47 -16.97 -1.63
CA SER A 78 5.79 -15.59 -1.29
C SER A 78 4.91 -14.70 -2.18
N GLU A 79 3.73 -14.32 -1.71
CA GLU A 79 2.99 -13.21 -2.32
C GLU A 79 3.72 -11.94 -1.89
N GLU A 80 4.83 -11.73 -2.60
CA GLU A 80 5.60 -10.51 -2.61
C GLU A 80 4.65 -9.31 -2.76
N ASP A 81 4.92 -8.25 -2.00
CA ASP A 81 4.21 -6.98 -2.11
C ASP A 81 4.00 -6.65 -3.60
N PRO A 82 2.78 -6.34 -4.07
CA PRO A 82 2.54 -6.10 -5.49
C PRO A 82 3.44 -5.02 -6.07
N SER A 83 3.93 -4.10 -5.23
CA SER A 83 4.97 -3.13 -5.60
C SER A 83 6.35 -3.75 -5.85
N PHE A 84 6.75 -4.75 -5.05
CA PHE A 84 7.99 -5.51 -5.21
C PHE A 84 7.97 -6.35 -6.48
N VAL A 85 6.83 -7.00 -6.78
CA VAL A 85 6.64 -7.78 -8.01
C VAL A 85 6.78 -6.88 -9.24
N VAL A 86 6.15 -5.70 -9.22
CA VAL A 86 6.27 -4.72 -10.32
C VAL A 86 7.70 -4.21 -10.44
N GLN A 87 8.40 -3.92 -9.34
CA GLN A 87 9.83 -3.57 -9.39
C GLN A 87 10.68 -4.68 -10.00
N ALA A 88 10.48 -5.93 -9.60
CA ALA A 88 11.23 -7.08 -10.10
C ALA A 88 11.01 -7.28 -11.61
N GLN A 89 9.75 -7.18 -12.06
CA GLN A 89 9.40 -7.25 -13.49
C GLN A 89 9.98 -6.07 -14.29
N LEU A 90 9.98 -4.86 -13.73
CA LEU A 90 10.59 -3.69 -14.37
C LEU A 90 12.11 -3.80 -14.48
N ARG A 91 12.78 -4.49 -13.55
CA ARG A 91 14.22 -4.79 -13.63
C ARG A 91 14.53 -5.91 -14.61
N ALA A 92 13.63 -6.89 -14.74
CA ALA A 92 13.77 -8.00 -15.68
C ALA A 92 13.46 -7.60 -17.13
N ALA A 93 12.68 -6.54 -17.33
CA ALA A 93 12.30 -6.06 -18.66
C ALA A 93 13.53 -5.67 -19.50
N THR A 94 13.61 -6.23 -20.71
CA THR A 94 14.76 -6.05 -21.61
C THR A 94 14.55 -4.91 -22.60
N SER A 95 13.29 -4.62 -22.93
CA SER A 95 12.88 -3.56 -23.85
C SER A 95 12.14 -2.43 -23.14
N LEU A 96 12.09 -1.25 -23.77
CA LEU A 96 11.34 -0.12 -23.22
C LEU A 96 9.83 -0.38 -23.31
N GLU A 97 9.41 -1.10 -24.34
CA GLU A 97 8.03 -1.50 -24.61
C GLU A 97 7.52 -2.44 -23.52
N GLU A 98 8.29 -3.47 -23.18
CA GLU A 98 7.98 -4.42 -22.10
C GLU A 98 7.92 -3.70 -20.73
N ALA A 99 8.90 -2.84 -20.45
CA ALA A 99 8.90 -2.04 -19.21
C ALA A 99 7.70 -1.09 -19.14
N THR A 100 7.25 -0.56 -20.29
CA THR A 100 6.07 0.31 -20.36
C THR A 100 4.79 -0.45 -20.06
N GLU A 101 4.66 -1.68 -20.55
CA GLU A 101 3.50 -2.54 -20.30
C GLU A 101 3.42 -2.95 -18.82
N VAL A 102 4.55 -3.37 -18.24
CA VAL A 102 4.65 -3.68 -16.81
C VAL A 102 4.31 -2.45 -15.97
N ALA A 103 4.86 -1.28 -16.32
CA ALA A 103 4.53 -0.03 -15.65
C ALA A 103 3.04 0.31 -15.78
N ALA A 104 2.44 0.15 -16.96
CA ALA A 104 1.02 0.44 -17.18
C ALA A 104 0.12 -0.45 -16.33
N ASN A 105 0.44 -1.75 -16.24
CA ASN A 105 -0.29 -2.68 -15.37
C ASN A 105 -0.14 -2.30 -13.89
N GLY A 106 1.09 -1.98 -13.45
CA GLY A 106 1.33 -1.52 -12.07
C GLY A 106 0.60 -0.21 -11.73
N VAL A 107 0.60 0.76 -12.64
CA VAL A 107 -0.12 2.03 -12.49
C VAL A 107 -1.63 1.78 -12.38
N ARG A 108 -2.20 0.94 -13.25
CA ARG A 108 -3.63 0.59 -13.21
C ARG A 108 -4.00 -0.14 -11.91
N ALA A 109 -3.20 -1.11 -11.48
CA ALA A 109 -3.41 -1.81 -10.22
C ALA A 109 -3.36 -0.85 -9.02
N LYS A 110 -2.39 0.07 -9.00
CA LYS A 110 -2.29 1.06 -7.93
C LYS A 110 -3.47 2.02 -7.92
N LEU A 111 -3.87 2.53 -9.08
CA LEU A 111 -5.03 3.42 -9.20
C LEU A 111 -6.33 2.71 -8.82
N SER A 112 -6.48 1.43 -9.17
CA SER A 112 -7.62 0.59 -8.77
C SER A 112 -7.72 0.50 -7.24
N SER A 113 -6.59 0.26 -6.57
CA SER A 113 -6.51 0.25 -5.11
C SER A 113 -6.82 1.62 -4.49
N LEU A 114 -6.29 2.72 -5.06
CA LEU A 114 -6.49 4.06 -4.51
C LEU A 114 -7.93 4.58 -4.70
N LEU A 115 -8.57 4.23 -5.81
CA LEU A 115 -9.93 4.66 -6.15
C LEU A 115 -11.00 3.67 -5.66
N ALA A 116 -10.60 2.50 -5.14
CA ALA A 116 -11.48 1.40 -4.78
C ALA A 116 -12.44 0.98 -5.91
N VAL A 117 -11.94 1.00 -7.15
CA VAL A 117 -12.68 0.56 -8.35
C VAL A 117 -11.96 -0.61 -9.01
N PRO A 118 -12.68 -1.54 -9.68
CA PRO A 118 -12.06 -2.59 -10.47
C PRO A 118 -11.05 -2.05 -11.49
N GLN A 119 -9.94 -2.76 -11.69
CA GLN A 119 -8.89 -2.38 -12.65
C GLN A 119 -9.41 -2.26 -14.10
N ASP A 120 -10.48 -2.99 -14.43
CA ASP A 120 -11.14 -2.96 -15.74
C ASP A 120 -11.89 -1.64 -15.99
N ASN A 121 -12.26 -0.91 -14.94
CA ASN A 121 -12.89 0.40 -15.07
C ASN A 121 -11.87 1.53 -15.29
N ILE A 122 -10.57 1.23 -15.21
CA ILE A 122 -9.51 2.21 -15.46
C ILE A 122 -9.08 2.12 -16.91
N ASP A 123 -9.39 3.18 -17.65
CA ASP A 123 -9.11 3.29 -19.08
C ASP A 123 -7.67 3.78 -19.29
N PRO A 124 -6.78 2.93 -19.84
CA PRO A 124 -5.38 3.28 -20.06
C PRO A 124 -5.18 4.36 -21.15
N ALA A 125 -6.17 4.57 -22.02
CA ALA A 125 -6.12 5.58 -23.07
C ALA A 125 -6.42 7.00 -22.54
N LYS A 126 -7.00 7.11 -21.35
CA LYS A 126 -7.34 8.39 -20.71
C LYS A 126 -6.26 8.85 -19.74
N SER A 127 -6.21 10.16 -19.49
CA SER A 127 -5.34 10.73 -18.46
C SER A 127 -5.72 10.22 -17.07
N ILE A 128 -4.79 10.31 -16.12
CA ILE A 128 -5.05 9.99 -14.72
C ILE A 128 -6.20 10.83 -14.16
N SER A 129 -6.22 12.14 -14.44
CA SER A 129 -7.29 13.05 -14.03
C SER A 129 -8.66 12.68 -14.61
N SER A 130 -8.70 12.22 -15.86
CA SER A 130 -9.95 11.79 -16.51
C SER A 130 -10.48 10.44 -16.01
N ASN A 131 -9.64 9.66 -15.33
CA ASN A 131 -10.03 8.42 -14.64
C ASN A 131 -10.54 8.67 -13.20
N GLY A 132 -10.78 9.93 -12.81
CA GLY A 132 -11.36 10.27 -11.50
C GLY A 132 -10.32 10.49 -10.39
N VAL A 133 -9.04 10.61 -10.74
CA VAL A 133 -7.99 10.94 -9.77
C VAL A 133 -7.99 12.44 -9.48
N ASP A 134 -8.19 12.77 -8.20
CA ASP A 134 -8.09 14.15 -7.69
C ASP A 134 -6.66 14.51 -7.24
N SER A 135 -6.46 15.74 -6.79
CA SER A 135 -5.14 16.22 -6.35
C SER A 135 -4.59 15.50 -5.11
N LEU A 136 -5.45 14.94 -4.25
CA LEU A 136 -5.02 14.22 -3.04
C LEU A 136 -4.55 12.80 -3.40
N VAL A 137 -5.34 12.09 -4.21
CA VAL A 137 -4.99 10.78 -4.74
C VAL A 137 -3.75 10.87 -5.64
N ALA A 138 -3.59 11.95 -6.41
CA ALA A 138 -2.39 12.19 -7.20
C ALA A 138 -1.11 12.32 -6.33
N MET A 139 -1.23 12.96 -5.16
CA MET A 139 -0.12 13.07 -4.20
C MET A 139 0.23 11.72 -3.56
N GLU A 140 -0.77 10.92 -3.22
CA GLU A 140 -0.55 9.57 -2.70
C GLU A 140 0.08 8.66 -3.76
N PHE A 141 -0.39 8.76 -5.00
CA PHE A 141 0.18 8.06 -6.14
C PHE A 141 1.64 8.47 -6.41
N ARG A 142 1.97 9.76 -6.35
CA ARG A 142 3.36 10.23 -6.44
C ARG A 142 4.24 9.62 -5.34
N THR A 143 3.73 9.61 -4.12
CA THR A 143 4.44 9.04 -2.96
C THR A 143 4.76 7.56 -3.20
N TYR A 144 3.80 6.81 -3.73
CA TYR A 144 4.00 5.41 -4.15
C TYR A 144 5.07 5.27 -5.23
N LEU A 145 5.02 6.09 -6.30
CA LEU A 145 6.04 6.04 -7.35
C LEU A 145 7.45 6.25 -6.80
N THR A 146 7.64 7.20 -5.89
CA THR A 146 8.95 7.51 -5.34
C THR A 146 9.40 6.49 -4.30
N LYS A 147 8.52 6.10 -3.38
CA LYS A 147 8.84 5.22 -2.25
C LYS A 147 8.95 3.76 -2.65
N ASP A 148 8.00 3.29 -3.45
CA ASP A 148 7.83 1.87 -3.74
C ASP A 148 8.38 1.47 -5.11
N LEU A 149 8.50 2.40 -6.07
CA LEU A 149 9.07 2.15 -7.40
C LEU A 149 10.43 2.84 -7.63
N GLY A 150 10.86 3.73 -6.74
CA GLY A 150 12.10 4.51 -6.90
C GLY A 150 12.05 5.49 -8.08
N ALA A 151 10.86 5.83 -8.56
CA ALA A 151 10.62 6.75 -9.66
C ALA A 151 10.23 8.13 -9.12
N ASP A 152 11.15 9.09 -9.18
CA ASP A 152 10.82 10.49 -8.88
C ASP A 152 10.24 11.15 -10.12
N VAL A 153 8.90 11.24 -10.15
CA VAL A 153 8.14 11.91 -11.20
C VAL A 153 7.49 13.16 -10.61
N PRO A 154 7.68 14.34 -11.23
CA PRO A 154 7.01 15.57 -10.80
C PRO A 154 5.48 15.42 -10.82
N LEU A 155 4.79 16.01 -9.83
CA LEU A 155 3.32 15.95 -9.77
C LEU A 155 2.66 16.54 -11.03
N LEU A 156 3.22 17.62 -11.58
CA LEU A 156 2.75 18.22 -12.83
C LEU A 156 2.82 17.25 -14.01
N ASP A 157 3.83 16.38 -14.04
CA ASP A 157 3.95 15.37 -15.08
C ASP A 157 2.95 14.23 -14.89
N ILE A 158 2.63 13.88 -13.65
CA ILE A 158 1.60 12.88 -13.33
C ILE A 158 0.23 13.39 -13.80
N MET A 159 -0.11 14.64 -13.46
CA MET A 159 -1.42 15.22 -13.77
C MET A 159 -1.55 15.74 -15.20
N GLY A 160 -0.42 16.10 -15.85
CA GLY A 160 -0.37 16.71 -17.18
C GLY A 160 -0.21 15.71 -18.33
N THR A 161 -0.20 14.40 -18.05
CA THR A 161 -0.10 13.38 -19.11
C THR A 161 -1.44 13.17 -19.82
N SER A 162 -1.38 12.96 -21.14
CA SER A 162 -2.55 12.72 -21.97
C SER A 162 -3.18 11.34 -21.75
N SER A 163 -2.37 10.34 -21.36
CA SER A 163 -2.84 8.98 -21.06
C SER A 163 -1.99 8.27 -20.02
N ILE A 164 -2.56 7.25 -19.37
CA ILE A 164 -1.82 6.34 -18.48
C ILE A 164 -0.66 5.67 -19.22
N MET A 165 -0.82 5.36 -20.51
CA MET A 165 0.26 4.79 -21.33
C MET A 165 1.47 5.73 -21.44
N VAL A 166 1.23 7.02 -21.71
CA VAL A 166 2.30 8.03 -21.81
C VAL A 166 3.00 8.21 -20.46
N LEU A 167 2.24 8.21 -19.37
CA LEU A 167 2.81 8.26 -18.03
C LEU A 167 3.65 7.01 -17.72
N SER A 168 3.17 5.83 -18.11
CA SER A 168 3.85 4.55 -17.86
C SER A 168 5.17 4.47 -18.62
N GLN A 169 5.21 4.99 -19.85
CA GLN A 169 6.45 5.12 -20.62
C GLN A 169 7.45 6.07 -19.92
N LYS A 170 6.95 7.18 -19.36
CA LYS A 170 7.78 8.12 -18.61
C LYS A 170 8.33 7.47 -17.33
N ILE A 171 7.50 6.76 -16.57
CA ILE A 171 7.91 5.99 -15.38
C ILE A 171 8.98 4.96 -15.75
N ALA A 172 8.75 4.14 -16.78
CA ALA A 172 9.70 3.16 -17.27
C ALA A 172 11.05 3.80 -17.65
N SER A 173 11.01 4.95 -18.34
CA SER A 173 12.22 5.69 -18.72
C SER A 173 13.01 6.23 -17.51
N VAL A 174 12.31 6.66 -16.45
CA VAL A 174 12.93 7.16 -15.21
C VAL A 174 13.56 6.02 -14.44
N ILE A 175 12.83 4.93 -14.24
CA ILE A 175 13.31 3.74 -13.52
C ILE A 175 14.56 3.16 -14.19
N ARG A 176 14.54 3.02 -15.52
CA ARG A 176 15.72 2.54 -16.27
C ARG A 176 16.94 3.45 -16.07
N ARG A 177 16.72 4.77 -16.02
CA ARG A 177 17.80 5.75 -15.78
C ARG A 177 18.33 5.67 -14.36
N THR A 178 17.47 5.40 -13.37
CA THR A 178 17.87 5.18 -11.97
C THR A 178 18.66 3.87 -11.80
N GLN A 179 18.25 2.78 -12.47
CA GLN A 179 18.98 1.50 -12.46
C GLN A 179 20.39 1.62 -13.08
N MET A 180 20.55 2.42 -14.13
CA MET A 180 21.87 2.66 -14.72
C MET A 180 22.80 3.47 -13.80
N LYS A 181 22.25 4.32 -12.92
CA LYS A 181 23.05 5.07 -11.93
C LYS A 181 23.52 4.20 -10.77
N SER A 182 22.68 3.32 -10.23
CA SER A 182 23.06 2.44 -9.11
C SER A 182 24.17 1.45 -9.48
N VAL A 183 24.19 0.94 -10.72
CA VAL A 183 25.25 0.03 -11.20
C VAL A 183 26.61 0.74 -11.36
N GLN A 184 26.61 2.07 -11.50
CA GLN A 184 27.83 2.86 -11.66
C GLN A 184 28.44 3.30 -10.32
N GLU A 185 27.63 3.43 -9.25
CA GLU A 185 28.10 3.73 -7.90
C GLU A 185 28.72 2.52 -7.18
N ASP A 186 28.28 1.29 -7.47
CA ASP A 186 28.90 0.05 -6.92
C ASP A 186 30.25 -0.31 -7.58
N ARG A 187 30.75 0.51 -8.52
CA ARG A 187 32.00 0.29 -9.26
C ARG A 187 33.13 1.25 -8.88
N ILE A 188 32.98 2.01 -7.81
CA ILE A 188 33.99 2.92 -7.24
C ILE A 188 34.29 2.49 -5.81
#